data_AF-A0AAW3RST0-F1
#
_entry.id   AF-A0AAW3RST0-F1
#
_cell.length_a   1.000
_cell.length_b   1.000
_cell.length_c   1.000
_cell.angle_alpha   90.00
_cell.angle_beta   90.00
_cell.angle_gamma   90.00
#
_symmetry.space_group_name_H-M   'P 1'
#
loop_
_entity.id
_entity.type
_entity.pdbx_description
1 polymer ?
#
loop_
_entity_poly.entity_id
_entity_poly.type
_entity_poly.pdbx_seq_one_letter_code
_entity_poly.pdbx_strand_id
1 'polypeptide(L)'
;MTGKVLLLGILFLVGCTNFSAKQPYRTQDGEQLLISANMPNGVLKLWINETLIVNEPFLNQDKSLAGAFSNSFTNVYTATYNGKKVMARCKREIHTFSAPVHECDVFINGEYAANLFLR
;
A
#
# COMPACT_ATOMS: atom_id res chain seq x y z
N MET A 1 -44.48 -24.35 -3.41
CA MET A 1 -43.03 -24.64 -3.33
C MET A 1 -42.26 -23.42 -3.81
N THR A 2 -41.98 -22.42 -2.96
CA THR A 2 -41.23 -21.23 -3.41
C THR A 2 -40.76 -20.46 -2.18
N GLY A 3 -39.53 -20.72 -1.75
CA GLY A 3 -38.97 -20.07 -0.56
C GLY A 3 -37.52 -20.43 -0.32
N LYS A 4 -36.72 -20.57 -1.38
CA LYS A 4 -35.27 -20.84 -1.30
C LYS A 4 -34.53 -20.22 -2.48
N VAL A 5 -34.62 -18.90 -2.65
CA VAL A 5 -33.74 -18.19 -3.62
C VAL A 5 -33.13 -16.91 -3.03
N LEU A 6 -33.57 -16.45 -1.86
CA LEU A 6 -33.19 -15.13 -1.35
C LEU A 6 -31.95 -15.11 -0.42
N LEU A 7 -31.01 -16.04 -0.56
CA LEU A 7 -29.82 -16.10 0.32
C LEU A 7 -28.46 -16.22 -0.40
N LEU A 8 -28.39 -16.01 -1.71
CA LEU A 8 -27.13 -16.02 -2.46
C LEU A 8 -26.62 -14.64 -2.92
N GLY A 9 -27.36 -13.56 -2.65
CA GLY A 9 -27.02 -12.21 -3.15
C GLY A 9 -25.98 -11.43 -2.34
N ILE A 10 -25.65 -11.85 -1.11
CA ILE A 10 -24.83 -11.03 -0.17
C ILE A 10 -23.33 -11.38 -0.25
N LEU A 11 -22.95 -12.48 -0.90
CA LEU A 11 -21.55 -12.96 -0.93
C LEU A 11 -20.66 -12.34 -2.02
N PHE A 12 -21.17 -11.41 -2.84
CA PHE A 12 -20.40 -10.84 -3.97
C PHE A 12 -19.92 -9.38 -3.78
N LEU A 13 -20.03 -8.80 -2.58
CA LEU A 13 -19.63 -7.41 -2.32
C LEU A 13 -18.22 -7.23 -1.74
N VAL A 14 -17.47 -8.31 -1.48
CA VAL A 14 -16.02 -8.21 -1.29
C VAL A 14 -15.37 -8.07 -2.67
N GLY A 15 -15.53 -6.88 -3.26
CA GLY A 15 -14.70 -6.48 -4.38
C GLY A 15 -13.24 -6.55 -3.93
N CYS A 16 -12.47 -7.44 -4.53
CA CYS A 16 -11.02 -7.46 -4.40
C CYS A 16 -10.47 -6.17 -5.01
N THR A 17 -10.52 -5.06 -4.26
CA THR A 17 -9.94 -3.79 -4.65
C THR A 17 -8.43 -3.97 -4.63
N ASN A 18 -7.85 -4.12 -5.82
CA ASN A 18 -6.43 -4.22 -6.02
C ASN A 18 -5.93 -2.82 -6.36
N PHE A 19 -5.68 -2.00 -5.34
CA PHE A 19 -5.07 -0.69 -5.53
C PHE A 19 -3.68 -0.87 -6.13
N SER A 20 -3.29 -0.02 -7.08
CA SER A 20 -1.95 -0.09 -7.66
C SER A 20 -1.42 1.27 -8.11
N ALA A 21 -0.10 1.42 -8.09
CA ALA A 21 0.60 2.61 -8.55
C ALA A 21 2.00 2.25 -9.05
N LYS A 22 2.52 3.06 -9.97
CA LYS A 22 3.90 2.95 -10.46
C LYS A 22 4.45 4.32 -10.80
N GLN A 23 5.73 4.53 -10.51
CA GLN A 23 6.43 5.77 -10.81
C GLN A 23 7.89 5.46 -11.19
N PRO A 24 8.39 6.02 -12.30
CA PRO A 24 9.81 5.95 -12.61
C PRO A 24 10.62 6.85 -11.67
N TYR A 25 11.83 6.42 -11.33
CA TYR A 25 12.79 7.16 -10.53
C TYR A 25 14.17 7.06 -11.19
N ARG A 26 14.91 8.16 -11.20
CA ARG A 26 16.30 8.18 -11.64
C ARG A 26 17.18 8.51 -10.45
N THR A 27 18.09 7.61 -10.12
CA THR A 27 19.03 7.79 -9.02
C THR A 27 20.10 8.82 -9.37
N GLN A 28 20.86 9.27 -8.37
CA GLN A 28 21.99 10.20 -8.58
C GLN A 28 23.12 9.63 -9.44
N ASP A 29 23.39 8.32 -9.35
CA ASP A 29 24.32 7.58 -10.21
C ASP A 29 23.77 7.35 -11.64
N GLY A 30 22.53 7.79 -11.91
CA GLY A 30 21.93 7.78 -13.24
C GLY A 30 21.18 6.50 -13.59
N GLU A 31 21.11 5.54 -12.67
CA GLU A 31 20.29 4.33 -12.79
C GLU A 31 18.81 4.70 -12.89
N GLN A 32 18.10 4.06 -13.82
CA GLN A 32 16.65 4.20 -13.96
C GLN A 32 15.96 3.03 -13.27
N LEU A 33 15.04 3.34 -12.37
CA LEU A 33 14.27 2.40 -11.58
C LEU A 33 12.79 2.62 -11.82
N LEU A 34 12.01 1.55 -11.81
CA LEU A 34 10.55 1.61 -11.76
C LEU A 34 10.09 1.20 -10.36
N ILE A 35 9.57 2.15 -9.59
CA ILE A 35 9.01 1.85 -8.27
C ILE A 35 7.52 1.59 -8.45
N SER A 36 7.03 0.44 -7.99
CA SER A 36 5.61 0.12 -8.10
C SER A 36 5.09 -0.51 -6.82
N ALA A 37 3.82 -0.31 -6.54
CA ALA A 37 3.14 -0.92 -5.40
C ALA A 37 1.74 -1.38 -5.79
N ASN A 38 1.27 -2.40 -5.10
CA ASN A 38 -0.14 -2.77 -5.10
C ASN A 38 -0.57 -3.28 -3.73
N MET A 39 -1.88 -3.36 -3.52
CA MET A 39 -2.44 -3.75 -2.24
C MET A 39 -3.56 -4.79 -2.37
N PRO A 40 -3.27 -6.01 -2.84
CA PRO A 40 -4.23 -7.10 -2.88
C PRO A 40 -4.66 -7.47 -1.47
N ASN A 41 -5.97 -7.48 -1.20
CA ASN A 41 -6.55 -7.95 0.06
C ASN A 41 -5.93 -7.31 1.32
N GLY A 42 -5.55 -6.03 1.23
CA GLY A 42 -4.94 -5.30 2.36
C GLY A 42 -3.48 -5.67 2.67
N VAL A 43 -2.80 -6.39 1.78
CA VAL A 43 -1.36 -6.66 1.88
C VAL A 43 -0.61 -5.68 0.99
N LEU A 44 0.21 -4.81 1.56
CA LEU A 44 1.07 -3.93 0.79
C LEU A 44 2.20 -4.74 0.16
N LYS A 45 2.30 -4.64 -1.16
CA LYS A 45 3.44 -5.14 -1.91
C LYS A 45 4.12 -3.98 -2.62
N LEU A 46 5.44 -3.90 -2.47
CA LEU A 46 6.29 -2.88 -3.10
C LEU A 46 7.38 -3.58 -3.92
N TRP A 47 7.57 -3.10 -5.14
CA TRP A 47 8.60 -3.54 -6.06
C TRP A 47 9.48 -2.39 -6.48
N ILE A 48 10.74 -2.70 -6.73
CA ILE A 48 11.65 -1.88 -7.53
C ILE A 48 12.04 -2.72 -8.73
N ASN A 49 11.75 -2.21 -9.93
CA ASN A 49 11.71 -2.94 -11.18
C ASN A 49 10.79 -4.16 -11.04
N GLU A 50 11.34 -5.38 -11.06
CA GLU A 50 10.58 -6.63 -10.91
C GLU A 50 10.86 -7.34 -9.57
N THR A 51 11.70 -6.75 -8.71
CA THR A 51 12.06 -7.34 -7.42
C THR A 51 11.08 -6.91 -6.34
N LEU A 52 10.37 -7.87 -5.76
CA LEU A 52 9.50 -7.65 -4.60
C LEU A 52 10.36 -7.40 -3.36
N ILE A 53 10.19 -6.24 -2.73
CA ILE A 53 11.00 -5.82 -1.57
C ILE A 53 10.19 -5.63 -0.29
N VAL A 54 8.87 -5.39 -0.38
CA VAL A 54 7.95 -5.37 0.77
C VAL A 54 6.77 -6.26 0.44
N ASN A 55 6.34 -7.09 1.39
CA ASN A 55 5.15 -7.93 1.30
C ASN A 55 4.56 -8.12 2.70
N GLU A 56 3.87 -7.08 3.18
CA GLU A 56 3.45 -6.99 4.58
C GLU A 56 1.99 -6.51 4.70
N PRO A 57 1.27 -6.90 5.76
CA PRO A 57 -0.07 -6.39 6.02
C PRO A 57 -0.10 -4.85 6.15
N PHE A 58 -1.12 -4.25 5.55
CA PHE A 58 -1.40 -2.82 5.64
C PHE A 58 -2.36 -2.50 6.79
N LEU A 59 -1.88 -2.77 8.01
CA LEU A 59 -2.61 -2.56 9.27
C LEU A 59 -1.87 -1.56 10.14
N ASN A 60 -2.58 -0.77 10.95
CA ASN A 60 -1.95 0.23 11.82
C ASN A 60 -0.88 -0.41 12.71
N GLN A 61 0.37 0.05 12.57
CA GLN A 61 1.52 -0.43 13.34
C GLN A 61 1.61 0.25 14.72
N ASP A 62 0.86 1.33 14.97
CA ASP A 62 0.77 1.95 16.29
C ASP A 62 0.02 1.03 17.27
N LYS A 63 0.74 0.55 18.28
CA LYS A 63 0.24 -0.36 19.32
C LYS A 63 -0.44 0.37 20.49
N SER A 64 -0.54 1.70 20.42
CA SER A 64 -1.28 2.47 21.42
C SER A 64 -2.78 2.18 21.36
N LEU A 65 -3.48 2.45 22.47
CA LEU A 65 -4.94 2.33 22.50
C LEU A 65 -5.60 3.25 21.46
N ALA A 66 -5.05 4.45 21.25
CA ALA A 66 -5.52 5.38 20.22
C ALA A 66 -5.30 4.81 18.81
N GLY A 67 -4.16 4.16 18.56
CA GLY A 67 -3.86 3.48 17.31
C GLY A 67 -4.84 2.36 16.98
N ALA A 68 -5.24 1.56 17.98
CA ALA A 68 -6.18 0.46 17.81
C ALA A 68 -7.58 0.90 17.31
N PHE A 69 -8.00 2.13 17.63
CA PHE A 69 -9.28 2.71 17.19
C PHE A 69 -9.14 3.71 16.04
N SER A 70 -7.91 4.03 15.61
CA SER A 70 -7.70 4.98 14.53
C SER A 70 -7.85 4.31 13.17
N ASN A 71 -8.72 4.86 12.35
CA ASN A 71 -8.86 4.44 10.96
C ASN A 71 -7.92 5.18 10.00
N SER A 72 -7.28 6.26 10.46
CA SER A 72 -6.23 6.97 9.75
C SER A 72 -4.88 6.70 10.44
N PHE A 73 -3.89 6.26 9.68
CA PHE A 73 -2.59 5.87 10.24
C PHE A 73 -1.48 6.00 9.22
N THR A 74 -0.24 6.03 9.70
CA THR A 74 0.97 5.98 8.89
C THR A 74 1.84 4.83 9.38
N ASN A 75 2.20 3.95 8.47
CA ASN A 75 3.11 2.83 8.69
C ASN A 75 4.46 3.11 8.02
N VAL A 76 5.50 2.49 8.55
CA VAL A 76 6.84 2.53 7.96
C VAL A 76 7.29 1.11 7.65
N TYR A 77 7.62 0.89 6.38
CA TYR A 77 8.16 -0.37 5.87
C TYR A 77 9.60 -0.15 5.45
N THR A 78 10.47 -1.10 5.76
CA THR A 78 11.90 -1.01 5.43
C THR A 78 12.35 -2.26 4.71
N ALA A 79 13.15 -2.08 3.66
CA ALA A 79 13.70 -3.16 2.87
C ALA A 79 15.11 -2.82 2.37
N THR A 80 15.72 -3.74 1.63
CA THR A 80 16.99 -3.53 0.94
C THR A 80 16.84 -3.93 -0.52
N TYR A 81 17.35 -3.10 -1.43
CA TYR A 81 17.38 -3.38 -2.88
C TYR A 81 18.79 -3.10 -3.40
N ASN A 82 19.48 -4.12 -3.94
CA ASN A 82 20.85 -4.00 -4.46
C ASN A 82 21.81 -3.28 -3.49
N GLY A 83 21.74 -3.60 -2.19
CA GLY A 83 22.54 -2.95 -1.13
C GLY A 83 22.10 -1.54 -0.74
N LYS A 84 21.12 -0.94 -1.44
CA LYS A 84 20.51 0.35 -1.11
C LYS A 84 19.40 0.14 -0.07
N LYS A 85 19.35 0.99 0.95
CA LYS A 85 18.28 0.98 1.97
C LYS A 85 17.02 1.57 1.36
N VAL A 86 15.90 0.88 1.49
CA VAL A 86 14.59 1.36 1.04
C VAL A 86 13.70 1.56 2.24
N MET A 87 13.00 2.69 2.29
CA MET A 87 11.98 2.98 3.28
C MET A 87 10.71 3.44 2.55
N ALA A 88 9.58 2.84 2.86
CA ALA A 88 8.28 3.30 2.40
C ALA A 88 7.45 3.77 3.60
N ARG A 89 7.05 5.04 3.60
CA ARG A 89 6.11 5.59 4.57
C ARG A 89 4.75 5.62 3.92
N CYS A 90 3.86 4.76 4.38
CA CYS A 90 2.56 4.57 3.76
C CYS A 90 1.46 4.98 4.71
N LYS A 91 0.57 5.85 4.25
CA LYS A 91 -0.55 6.36 5.02
C LYS A 91 -1.88 5.86 4.48
N ARG A 92 -2.80 5.69 5.41
CA ARG A 92 -4.23 5.55 5.16
C ARG A 92 -4.91 6.78 5.72
N GLU A 93 -5.61 7.52 4.88
CA GLU A 93 -6.44 8.65 5.32
C GLU A 93 -7.90 8.36 4.99
N ILE A 94 -8.76 8.45 6.01
CA ILE A 94 -10.21 8.44 5.81
C ILE A 94 -10.71 9.87 5.73
N HIS A 95 -11.53 10.14 4.72
CA HIS A 95 -12.29 11.38 4.60
C HIS A 95 -13.78 11.08 4.78
N THR A 96 -14.52 12.02 5.37
CA THR A 96 -15.94 11.84 5.75
C THR A 96 -16.86 11.51 4.57
N PHE A 97 -16.50 11.90 3.34
CA PHE A 97 -17.36 11.80 2.16
C PHE A 97 -16.68 11.14 0.94
N SER A 98 -15.52 10.50 1.10
CA SER A 98 -14.84 9.83 -0.02
C SER A 98 -14.20 8.50 0.40
N ALA A 99 -13.81 7.71 -0.60
CA ALA A 99 -13.07 6.47 -0.36
C ALA A 99 -11.74 6.77 0.36
N PRO A 100 -11.25 5.85 1.21
CA PRO A 100 -9.95 6.01 1.85
C PRO A 100 -8.84 6.23 0.82
N VAL A 101 -7.91 7.13 1.13
CA VAL A 101 -6.71 7.35 0.33
C VAL A 101 -5.58 6.50 0.88
N HIS A 102 -4.92 5.79 -0.03
CA HIS A 102 -3.72 5.00 0.24
C HIS A 102 -2.56 5.64 -0.50
N GLU A 103 -1.55 6.10 0.23
CA GLU A 103 -0.42 6.85 -0.32
C GLU A 103 0.88 6.35 0.30
N CYS A 104 1.91 6.14 -0.51
CA CYS A 104 3.22 5.69 -0.06
C CYS A 104 4.34 6.59 -0.58
N ASP A 105 5.03 7.28 0.33
CA ASP A 105 6.30 7.94 0.05
C ASP A 105 7.44 6.92 0.14
N VAL A 106 8.18 6.76 -0.95
CA VAL A 106 9.31 5.83 -1.04
C VAL A 106 10.61 6.61 -1.05
N PHE A 107 11.54 6.17 -0.20
CA PHE A 107 12.87 6.73 -0.06
C PHE A 107 13.93 5.65 -0.33
N ILE A 108 14.98 5.99 -1.09
CA ILE A 108 16.12 5.12 -1.37
C ILE A 108 17.37 5.81 -0.83
N ASN A 109 18.10 5.14 0.08
CA ASN A 109 19.24 5.70 0.82
C ASN A 109 18.94 7.04 1.52
N GLY A 110 17.67 7.24 1.93
CA GLY A 110 17.21 8.49 2.56
C GLY A 110 16.76 9.57 1.59
N GLU A 111 16.94 9.39 0.29
CA GLU A 111 16.50 10.31 -0.75
C GLU A 111 15.07 9.99 -1.18
N TYR A 112 14.24 11.02 -1.32
CA TYR A 112 12.88 10.85 -1.80
C TYR A 112 12.89 10.38 -3.26
N ALA A 113 12.29 9.23 -3.51
CA ALA A 113 12.34 8.53 -4.78
C ALA A 113 10.99 8.54 -5.52
N ALA A 114 9.90 8.32 -4.79
CA ALA A 114 8.56 8.34 -5.38
C ALA A 114 7.45 8.62 -4.35
N ASN A 115 6.31 9.08 -4.86
CA ASN A 115 5.05 9.08 -4.13
C ASN A 115 4.03 8.26 -4.93
N LEU A 116 3.48 7.23 -4.29
CA LEU A 116 2.61 6.26 -4.93
C LEU A 116 1.19 6.43 -4.39
N PHE A 117 0.31 7.02 -5.20
CA PHE A 117 -1.12 7.08 -4.93
C PHE A 117 -1.79 5.77 -5.34
N LEU A 118 -2.00 4.87 -4.38
CA LEU A 118 -2.64 3.57 -4.58
C LEU A 118 -4.16 3.79 -4.78
N ARG A 119 -4.62 3.62 -6.02
CA ARG A 119 -6.02 3.79 -6.45
C ARG A 119 -6.51 2.56 -7.22
#